data_AF-A0A925KQ33-F1
#
_entry.id   AF-A0A925KQ33-F1
#
_cell.length_a   1.000
_cell.length_b   1.000
_cell.length_c   1.000
_cell.angle_alpha   90.00
_cell.angle_beta   90.00
_cell.angle_gamma   90.00
#
_symmetry.space_group_name_H-M   'P 1'
#
loop_
_entity.id
_entity.type
_entity.pdbx_description
1 polymer ?
#
loop_
_entity_poly.entity_id
_entity_poly.type
_entity_poly.pdbx_seq_one_letter_code
_entity_poly.pdbx_strand_id
1 'polypeptide(L)'
;MKPLHSPLGTWAASWLGVVAEALRVAEKTTGPVVDLIIRLALAQAFLVSALIKITNWDNAVYLSANEYPVAWLAPVPAAYLGVAVELFGSVLLAAGLA
;
A
#
# COMPACT_ATOMS: atom_id res chain seq x y z
N MET A 1 -20.03 -24.08 -45.07
CA MET A 1 -20.55 -23.98 -43.69
C MET A 1 -20.53 -22.52 -43.30
N LYS A 2 -21.70 -21.91 -43.09
CA LYS A 2 -21.84 -20.48 -42.77
C LYS A 2 -21.71 -20.33 -41.24
N PRO A 3 -20.85 -19.44 -40.70
CA PRO A 3 -20.73 -19.28 -39.27
C PRO A 3 -22.05 -18.76 -38.70
N LEU A 4 -22.61 -19.51 -37.75
CA LEU A 4 -23.75 -19.10 -36.93
C LEU A 4 -23.27 -18.02 -35.96
N HIS A 5 -23.30 -16.76 -36.38
CA HIS A 5 -23.16 -15.63 -35.44
C HIS A 5 -24.42 -15.61 -34.58
N SER A 6 -24.33 -16.09 -33.34
CA SER A 6 -25.45 -15.97 -32.41
C SER A 6 -25.55 -14.50 -31.99
N PRO A 7 -26.70 -13.83 -32.21
CA PRO A 7 -26.88 -12.41 -31.86
C PRO A 7 -26.77 -12.16 -30.35
N LEU A 8 -26.92 -13.22 -29.54
CA LEU A 8 -26.76 -13.18 -28.08
C LEU A 8 -25.29 -13.08 -27.65
N GLY A 9 -24.35 -13.66 -28.41
CA GLY A 9 -22.93 -13.63 -28.09
C GLY A 9 -22.29 -12.26 -28.35
N THR A 10 -22.72 -11.57 -29.41
CA THR A 10 -22.20 -10.22 -29.75
C THR A 10 -22.71 -9.14 -28.82
N TRP A 11 -23.96 -9.25 -28.33
CA TRP A 11 -24.50 -8.34 -27.33
C TRP A 11 -23.81 -8.47 -25.97
N ALA A 12 -23.63 -9.69 -25.46
CA ALA A 12 -22.89 -9.91 -24.21
C ALA A 12 -21.42 -9.44 -24.32
N ALA A 13 -20.75 -9.73 -25.43
CA ALA A 13 -19.38 -9.26 -25.67
C ALA A 13 -19.29 -7.73 -25.77
N SER A 14 -20.28 -7.08 -26.38
CA SER A 14 -20.35 -5.62 -26.47
C SER A 14 -20.55 -4.97 -25.09
N TRP A 15 -21.44 -5.51 -24.26
CA TRP A 15 -21.65 -5.03 -22.89
C TRP A 15 -20.40 -5.18 -22.02
N LEU A 16 -19.71 -6.33 -22.11
CA LEU A 16 -18.44 -6.54 -21.42
C LEU A 16 -17.37 -5.53 -21.87
N GLY A 17 -17.31 -5.22 -23.16
CA GLY A 17 -16.40 -4.20 -23.70
C GLY A 17 -16.68 -2.80 -23.17
N VAL A 18 -17.95 -2.39 -23.09
CA VAL A 18 -18.34 -1.08 -22.53
C VAL A 18 -18.00 -1.00 -21.05
N VAL A 19 -18.27 -2.05 -20.28
CA VAL A 19 -17.92 -2.10 -18.85
C VAL A 19 -16.40 -2.05 -18.66
N ALA A 20 -15.65 -2.82 -19.45
CA ALA A 20 -14.19 -2.82 -19.37
C ALA A 20 -13.60 -1.45 -19.70
N GLU A 21 -14.12 -0.76 -20.71
CA GLU A 21 -13.67 0.59 -21.07
C GLU A 21 -14.04 1.61 -20.00
N ALA A 22 -15.23 1.53 -19.42
CA ALA A 22 -15.63 2.39 -18.31
C ALA A 22 -14.72 2.22 -17.08
N LEU A 23 -14.36 0.97 -16.75
CA LEU A 23 -13.39 0.69 -15.68
C LEU A 23 -12.00 1.21 -16.03
N ARG A 24 -11.55 1.07 -17.27
CA ARG A 24 -10.26 1.57 -17.74
C ARG A 24 -10.17 3.10 -17.67
N VAL A 25 -11.25 3.79 -18.04
CA VAL A 25 -11.38 5.25 -17.92
C VAL A 25 -11.38 5.67 -16.46
N ALA A 26 -12.12 4.95 -15.59
CA ALA A 26 -12.15 5.21 -14.16
C ALA A 26 -10.77 5.00 -13.51
N GLU A 27 -10.05 3.94 -13.87
CA GLU A 27 -8.69 3.66 -13.41
C GLU A 27 -7.73 4.76 -13.86
N LYS A 28 -7.80 5.20 -15.12
CA LYS A 28 -6.92 6.24 -15.65
C LYS A 28 -7.17 7.62 -15.04
N THR A 29 -8.40 7.90 -14.61
CA THR A 29 -8.80 9.22 -14.09
C THR A 29 -8.71 9.27 -12.56
N THR A 30 -9.35 8.32 -11.89
CA THR A 30 -9.49 8.28 -10.42
C THR A 30 -8.38 7.47 -9.76
N GLY A 31 -7.81 6.49 -10.47
CA GLY A 31 -6.73 5.64 -9.97
C GLY A 31 -5.54 6.43 -9.40
N PRO A 32 -4.97 7.42 -10.10
CA PRO A 32 -3.85 8.20 -9.57
C PRO A 32 -4.17 8.94 -8.27
N VAL A 33 -5.41 9.43 -8.12
CA VAL A 33 -5.87 10.12 -6.91
C VAL A 33 -6.01 9.14 -5.75
N VAL A 34 -6.64 7.99 -6.00
CA VAL A 34 -6.79 6.93 -5.00
C VAL A 34 -5.43 6.41 -4.55
N ASP A 35 -4.52 6.18 -5.49
CA ASP A 35 -3.14 5.77 -5.24
C ASP A 35 -2.38 6.80 -4.39
N LEU A 36 -2.51 8.10 -4.70
CA LEU A 36 -1.95 9.17 -3.87
C LEU A 36 -2.54 9.18 -2.45
N ILE A 37 -3.85 9.03 -2.30
CA ILE A 37 -4.51 8.98 -0.99
C ILE A 37 -4.00 7.80 -0.17
N ILE A 38 -3.90 6.60 -0.78
CA ILE A 38 -3.40 5.41 -0.11
C ILE A 38 -1.95 5.61 0.34
N ARG A 39 -1.09 6.13 -0.54
CA ARG A 39 0.32 6.42 -0.19
C ARG A 39 0.44 7.39 0.97
N LEU A 40 -0.31 8.49 0.96
CA LEU A 40 -0.28 9.47 2.04
C LEU A 40 -0.85 8.90 3.35
N ALA A 41 -1.91 8.09 3.28
CA ALA A 41 -2.48 7.44 4.45
C ALA A 41 -1.49 6.46 5.09
N LEU A 42 -0.80 5.64 4.28
CA LEU A 42 0.25 4.75 4.75
C LEU A 42 1.43 5.56 5.30
N ALA A 43 1.93 6.55 4.56
CA ALA A 43 3.02 7.42 5.02
C ALA A 43 2.72 8.04 6.39
N GLN A 44 1.50 8.57 6.59
CA GLN A 44 1.07 9.11 7.88
C GLN A 44 1.11 8.04 8.99
N ALA A 45 0.58 6.83 8.73
CA ALA A 45 0.57 5.76 9.71
C ALA A 45 1.99 5.39 10.18
N PHE A 46 2.93 5.26 9.24
CA PHE A 46 4.34 4.98 9.54
C PHE A 46 5.00 6.15 10.30
N LEU A 47 4.77 7.39 9.87
CA LEU A 47 5.35 8.57 10.53
C LEU A 47 4.87 8.69 11.98
N VAL A 48 3.56 8.54 12.22
CA VAL A 48 2.99 8.59 13.57
C VAL A 48 3.54 7.46 14.43
N SER A 49 3.63 6.24 13.91
CA SER A 49 4.24 5.10 14.61
C SER A 49 5.69 5.41 15.04
N ALA A 50 6.50 5.94 14.11
CA ALA A 50 7.89 6.27 14.38
C ALA A 50 8.03 7.32 15.49
N LEU A 51 7.22 8.39 15.44
CA LEU A 51 7.23 9.45 16.47
C LEU A 51 6.82 8.91 17.85
N ILE A 52 5.85 7.99 17.90
CA ILE A 52 5.46 7.33 19.16
C ILE A 52 6.62 6.50 19.73
N LYS A 53 7.35 5.76 18.89
CA LYS A 53 8.52 4.97 19.34
C LYS A 53 9.70 5.85 19.78
N ILE A 54 9.93 6.99 19.13
CA ILE A 54 10.98 7.94 19.53
C ILE A 54 10.63 8.60 20.86
N THR A 55 9.36 8.95 21.07
CA THR A 55 8.91 9.61 22.31
C THR A 55 8.76 8.63 23.48
N ASN A 56 8.50 7.35 23.22
CA ASN A 56 8.45 6.30 24.22
C ASN A 56 9.43 5.16 23.89
N TRP A 57 10.71 5.41 24.14
CA TRP A 57 11.80 4.52 23.75
C TRP A 57 11.79 3.18 24.50
N ASP A 58 11.47 3.18 25.79
CA ASP A 58 11.39 1.94 26.57
C ASP A 58 10.33 1.00 25.99
N ASN A 59 9.19 1.54 25.54
CA ASN A 59 8.18 0.76 24.85
C ASN A 59 8.66 0.26 23.47
N ALA A 60 9.43 1.07 22.73
CA ALA A 60 9.99 0.63 21.45
C ALA A 60 10.94 -0.58 21.64
N VAL A 61 11.82 -0.52 22.64
CA VAL A 61 12.72 -1.64 22.97
C VAL A 61 11.94 -2.84 23.51
N TYR A 62 10.92 -2.61 24.34
CA TYR A 62 10.03 -3.67 24.83
C TYR A 62 9.35 -4.43 23.70
N LEU A 63 8.77 -3.71 22.72
CA LEU A 63 8.13 -4.29 21.55
C LEU A 63 9.13 -5.09 20.72
N SER A 64 10.34 -4.56 20.49
CA SER A 64 11.39 -5.28 19.76
C SER A 64 11.91 -6.53 20.51
N ALA A 65 11.77 -6.60 21.83
CA ALA A 65 12.18 -7.76 22.62
C ALA A 65 11.10 -8.83 22.71
N ASN A 66 9.83 -8.43 22.85
CA ASN A 66 8.76 -9.33 23.26
C ASN A 66 7.71 -9.58 22.18
N GLU A 67 7.37 -8.57 21.38
CA GLU A 67 6.30 -8.67 20.38
C GLU A 67 6.85 -8.97 18.99
N TYR A 68 7.97 -8.33 18.63
CA TYR A 68 8.61 -8.44 17.32
C TYR A 68 10.11 -8.79 17.44
N PRO A 69 10.47 -9.94 18.04
CA PRO A 69 11.86 -10.34 18.20
C PRO A 69 12.52 -10.67 16.85
N VAL A 70 13.71 -10.12 16.64
CA VAL A 70 14.54 -10.42 15.47
C VAL A 70 15.59 -11.45 15.88
N ALA A 71 15.51 -12.67 15.34
CA ALA A 71 16.32 -13.81 15.78
C ALA A 71 17.84 -13.58 15.77
N TRP A 72 18.33 -12.66 14.94
CA TRP A 72 19.75 -12.37 14.75
C TRP A 72 20.18 -10.99 15.29
N LEU A 73 19.27 -10.23 15.91
CA LEU A 73 19.56 -8.85 16.32
C LEU A 73 19.06 -8.59 17.75
N ALA A 74 19.89 -7.92 18.55
CA ALA A 74 19.47 -7.50 19.89
C ALA A 74 18.31 -6.49 19.82
N PRO A 75 17.44 -6.41 20.85
CA PRO A 75 16.24 -5.57 20.82
C PRO A 75 16.51 -4.09 20.56
N VAL A 76 17.59 -3.53 21.12
CA VAL A 76 17.93 -2.12 20.96
C VAL A 76 18.26 -1.75 19.51
N PRO A 77 19.21 -2.41 18.81
CA PRO A 77 19.44 -2.14 17.39
C PRO A 77 18.22 -2.50 16.50
N ALA A 78 17.41 -3.50 16.88
CA ALA A 78 16.16 -3.79 16.19
C ALA A 78 15.16 -2.63 16.29
N ALA A 79 15.02 -2.01 17.47
CA ALA A 79 14.18 -0.84 17.67
C ALA A 79 14.64 0.36 16.83
N TYR A 80 15.96 0.62 16.76
CA TYR A 80 16.52 1.67 15.91
C TYR A 80 16.22 1.44 14.43
N LEU A 81 16.42 0.20 13.93
CA LEU A 81 16.11 -0.12 12.54
C LEU A 81 14.61 0.01 12.26
N GLY A 82 13.76 -0.42 13.19
CA GLY A 82 12.31 -0.26 13.07
C GLY A 82 11.89 1.21 12.92
N VAL A 83 12.38 2.08 13.81
CA VAL A 83 12.12 3.53 13.73
C VAL A 83 12.68 4.14 12.46
N ALA A 84 13.89 3.74 12.04
CA ALA A 84 14.50 4.25 10.81
C ALA A 84 13.66 3.88 9.57
N VAL A 85 13.23 2.62 9.45
CA VAL A 85 12.37 2.17 8.36
C VAL A 85 11.05 2.94 8.36
N GLU A 86 10.46 3.20 9.53
CA GLU A 86 9.21 3.94 9.59
C GLU A 86 9.37 5.43 9.22
N LEU A 87 10.42 6.09 9.69
CA LEU A 87 10.72 7.47 9.32
C LEU A 87 11.01 7.61 7.83
N PHE A 88 12.02 6.89 7.33
CA PHE A 88 12.42 7.02 5.93
C PHE A 88 11.35 6.47 4.98
N GLY A 89 10.76 5.33 5.33
CA GLY A 89 9.66 4.73 4.57
C GLY A 89 8.46 5.65 4.44
N SER A 90 8.09 6.38 5.50
CA SER A 90 7.00 7.36 5.42
C SER A 90 7.29 8.49 4.41
N VAL A 91 8.51 9.03 4.40
CA VAL A 91 8.92 10.08 3.46
C VAL A 91 8.95 9.56 2.03
N LEU A 92 9.51 8.36 1.81
CA LEU A 92 9.58 7.74 0.49
C LEU A 92 8.19 7.39 -0.06
N LEU A 93 7.29 6.87 0.78
CA LEU A 93 5.89 6.60 0.39
C LEU A 93 5.17 7.88 0.00
N ALA A 94 5.28 8.94 0.81
CA ALA A 94 4.67 10.23 0.50
C ALA A 94 5.21 10.83 -0.81
N ALA A 95 6.50 10.64 -1.09
CA ALA A 95 7.15 11.07 -2.33
C ALA A 95 6.85 10.15 -3.53
N GLY A 96 6.23 8.98 -3.32
CA GLY A 96 5.98 8.00 -4.38
C GLY A 96 7.21 7.23 -4.85
N LEU A 97 8.21 7.04 -3.98
CA LEU A 97 9.49 6.38 -4.28
C LEU A 97 9.62 4.96 -3.69
N ALA A 98 8.59 4.47 -2.99
CA ALA A 98 8.54 3.16 -2.35
C ALA A 98 7.38 2.33 -2.89
#